data_AF-A0A1A0HDA6-F1
#
_entry.id   AF-A0A1A0HDA6-F1
#
_cell.length_a   1.000
_cell.length_b   1.000
_cell.length_c   1.000
_cell.angle_alpha   90.00
_cell.angle_beta   90.00
_cell.angle_gamma   90.00
#
_symmetry.space_group_name_H-M   'P 1'
#
loop_
_entity.id
_entity.type
_entity.pdbx_description
1 polymer ?
#
loop_
_entity_poly.entity_id
_entity_poly.type
_entity_poly.pdbx_seq_one_letter_code
_entity_poly.pdbx_strand_id
1 'polypeptide(L)'
;MKDYYNTHKYTIFDIFPRSNKFYLKSNNICKELVLYGTNIESNAPKFTSIVNYMINLPDDIYYILSGIILSDGYIKTTFNNKTRRFIKTSLKTTYNSRFSFKQSIQHIEYILYTYNKLAHYCISAPKIKVESLKGKLFTAVTFDTRALPCFSVLRDTFYQDLDCTLHKSRNKYVIYIRSRSMPILYKGISPYLIPSMHYKFHKKILEIGCPAEGG
;
A
#
# COMPACT_ATOMS: atom_id res chain seq x y z
N MET A 1 2.45 -13.10 5.57
CA MET A 1 2.30 -11.97 4.62
C MET A 1 2.28 -12.54 3.20
N LYS A 2 1.47 -12.02 2.26
CA LYS A 2 1.46 -12.54 0.88
C LYS A 2 2.73 -12.11 0.16
N ASP A 3 3.51 -13.07 -0.33
CA ASP A 3 4.71 -12.78 -1.11
C ASP A 3 4.37 -12.27 -2.51
N TYR A 4 5.18 -11.32 -3.00
CA TYR A 4 5.01 -10.71 -4.32
C TYR A 4 5.52 -11.61 -5.46
N TYR A 5 6.31 -12.63 -5.12
CA TYR A 5 6.90 -13.62 -6.02
C TYR A 5 6.89 -15.00 -5.35
N ASN A 6 7.11 -16.06 -6.13
CA ASN A 6 7.13 -17.42 -5.60
C ASN A 6 8.47 -17.72 -4.90
N THR A 7 8.50 -17.53 -3.59
CA THR A 7 9.66 -17.77 -2.71
C THR A 7 10.05 -19.24 -2.62
N HIS A 8 9.12 -20.18 -2.84
CA HIS A 8 9.41 -21.61 -2.86
C HIS A 8 10.14 -22.07 -4.12
N LYS A 9 10.02 -21.32 -5.22
CA LYS A 9 10.56 -21.71 -6.54
C LYS A 9 11.80 -20.91 -6.93
N TYR A 10 11.92 -19.67 -6.47
CA TYR A 10 12.98 -18.76 -6.90
C TYR A 10 13.52 -17.93 -5.73
N THR A 11 14.84 -17.76 -5.67
CA THR A 11 15.45 -16.79 -4.76
C THR A 11 15.44 -15.37 -5.37
N ILE A 12 15.55 -14.33 -4.54
CA ILE A 12 15.65 -12.94 -5.02
C ILE A 12 16.84 -12.77 -5.98
N PHE A 13 17.94 -13.51 -5.76
CA PHE A 13 19.11 -13.47 -6.63
C PHE A 13 18.84 -14.07 -8.01
N ASP A 14 18.02 -15.12 -8.09
CA ASP A 14 17.61 -15.73 -9.37
C ASP A 14 16.69 -14.79 -10.16
N ILE A 15 15.85 -14.05 -9.45
CA ILE A 15 14.92 -13.08 -10.05
C ILE A 15 15.69 -11.87 -10.61
N PHE A 16 16.72 -11.41 -9.89
CA PHE A 16 17.51 -10.22 -10.23
C PHE A 16 19.01 -10.50 -10.36
N PRO A 17 19.44 -11.31 -11.35
CA PRO A 17 20.84 -11.74 -11.47
C PRO A 17 21.81 -10.58 -11.78
N ARG A 18 21.31 -9.52 -12.43
CA ARG A 18 22.08 -8.31 -12.78
C ARG A 18 22.12 -7.26 -11.67
N SER A 19 21.38 -7.45 -10.58
CA SER A 19 21.34 -6.49 -9.50
C SER A 19 22.58 -6.63 -8.61
N ASN A 20 23.13 -5.49 -8.15
CA ASN A 20 24.28 -5.51 -7.25
C ASN A 20 23.92 -6.21 -5.93
N LYS A 21 24.63 -7.30 -5.63
CA LYS A 21 24.46 -8.11 -4.41
C LYS A 21 25.09 -7.45 -3.18
N PHE A 22 26.10 -6.61 -3.37
CA PHE A 22 26.87 -5.95 -2.31
C PHE A 22 26.39 -4.51 -2.03
N TYR A 23 25.11 -4.23 -2.27
CA TYR A 23 24.56 -2.90 -2.02
C TYR A 23 24.55 -2.55 -0.53
N LEU A 24 24.12 -3.49 0.32
CA LEU A 24 24.18 -3.35 1.77
C LEU A 24 25.56 -3.85 2.22
N LYS A 25 26.38 -2.93 2.75
CA LYS A 25 27.65 -3.31 3.38
C LYS A 25 27.37 -4.01 4.71
N SER A 26 28.12 -5.06 5.01
CA SER A 26 28.03 -5.72 6.32
C SER A 26 28.42 -4.74 7.42
N ASN A 27 27.52 -4.50 8.37
CA ASN A 27 27.87 -3.79 9.59
C ASN A 27 28.42 -4.80 10.61
N ASN A 28 29.74 -4.91 10.71
CA ASN A 28 30.40 -5.79 11.67
C ASN A 28 30.68 -5.09 13.02
N ILE A 29 30.31 -3.81 13.14
CA ILE A 29 30.60 -2.96 14.31
C ILE A 29 29.45 -3.06 15.30
N CYS A 30 28.21 -2.83 14.85
CA CYS A 30 27.03 -2.96 15.69
C CYS A 30 26.38 -4.34 15.52
N LYS A 31 26.42 -5.15 16.57
CA LYS A 31 25.80 -6.49 16.64
C LYS A 31 24.47 -6.49 17.41
N GLU A 32 23.99 -5.32 17.81
CA GLU A 32 22.73 -5.19 18.54
C GLU A 32 21.55 -5.52 17.62
N LEU A 33 20.58 -6.27 18.16
CA LEU A 33 19.34 -6.56 17.47
C LEU A 33 18.39 -5.36 17.64
N VAL A 34 18.16 -4.63 16.55
CA VAL A 34 17.34 -3.41 16.58
C VAL A 34 16.06 -3.60 15.77
N LEU A 35 14.97 -3.00 16.25
CA LEU A 35 13.68 -3.02 15.56
C LEU A 35 13.81 -2.45 14.14
N TYR A 36 13.20 -3.13 13.18
CA TYR A 36 13.24 -2.70 11.78
C TYR A 36 12.66 -1.29 11.60
N GLY A 37 13.42 -0.41 10.95
CA GLY A 37 12.99 0.97 10.65
C GLY A 37 13.50 2.04 11.60
N THR A 38 13.96 1.71 12.82
CA THR A 38 14.50 2.73 13.75
C THR A 38 15.86 3.27 13.32
N ASN A 39 16.62 2.46 12.58
CA ASN A 39 17.98 2.78 12.12
C ASN A 39 18.02 3.15 10.63
N ILE A 40 16.85 3.40 10.01
CA ILE A 40 16.77 3.75 8.59
C ILE A 40 16.50 5.26 8.50
N GLU A 41 17.50 5.99 8.02
CA GLU A 41 17.39 7.43 7.82
C GLU A 41 16.37 7.79 6.73
N SER A 42 15.68 8.92 6.92
CA SER A 42 14.93 9.57 5.85
C SER A 42 15.89 10.01 4.74
N ASN A 43 15.49 9.86 3.47
CA ASN A 43 16.30 10.18 2.28
C ASN A 43 17.41 9.16 1.92
N ALA A 44 17.20 7.87 2.23
CA ALA A 44 18.12 6.82 1.80
C ALA A 44 18.41 6.86 0.28
N PRO A 45 19.61 6.47 -0.19
CA PRO A 45 19.93 6.42 -1.60
C PRO A 45 18.99 5.48 -2.38
N LYS A 46 19.03 5.56 -3.71
CA LYS A 46 18.21 4.69 -4.58
C LYS A 46 18.55 3.22 -4.31
N PHE A 47 17.53 2.43 -3.96
CA PHE A 47 17.68 1.00 -3.67
C PHE A 47 17.82 0.17 -4.95
N THR A 48 18.56 -0.93 -4.85
CA THR A 48 18.63 -1.94 -5.91
C THR A 48 17.35 -2.77 -5.97
N SER A 49 17.15 -3.49 -7.07
CA SER A 49 15.99 -4.40 -7.21
C SER A 49 15.94 -5.43 -6.08
N ILE A 50 17.08 -5.97 -5.67
CA ILE A 50 17.17 -6.90 -4.53
C ILE A 50 16.65 -6.25 -3.25
N VAL A 51 17.18 -5.08 -2.89
CA VAL A 51 16.80 -4.39 -1.64
C VAL A 51 15.33 -3.98 -1.65
N ASN A 52 14.79 -3.51 -2.78
CA ASN A 52 13.37 -3.21 -2.90
C ASN A 52 12.48 -4.40 -2.54
N TYR A 53 12.89 -5.62 -2.88
CA TYR A 53 12.15 -6.86 -2.60
C TYR A 53 12.42 -7.44 -1.21
N MET A 54 13.42 -6.92 -0.49
CA MET A 54 13.65 -7.24 0.93
C MET A 54 12.82 -6.34 1.86
N ILE A 55 12.37 -5.18 1.38
CA ILE A 55 11.60 -4.23 2.17
C ILE A 55 10.14 -4.68 2.26
N ASN A 56 9.69 -4.92 3.50
CA ASN A 56 8.31 -5.27 3.82
C ASN A 56 7.65 -4.22 4.71
N LEU A 57 6.32 -4.33 4.83
CA LEU A 57 5.51 -3.55 5.76
C LEU A 57 5.29 -4.39 7.02
N PRO A 58 5.75 -3.93 8.19
CA PRO A 58 5.33 -4.52 9.45
C PRO A 58 3.83 -4.28 9.70
N ASP A 59 3.21 -5.12 10.54
CA ASP A 59 1.76 -5.15 10.70
C ASP A 59 1.17 -3.84 11.28
N ASP A 60 1.90 -3.17 12.17
CA ASP A 60 1.51 -1.87 12.72
C ASP A 60 1.37 -0.78 11.64
N ILE A 61 2.35 -0.71 10.73
CA ILE A 61 2.33 0.20 9.58
C ILE A 61 1.26 -0.23 8.58
N TYR A 62 1.06 -1.54 8.38
CA TYR A 62 0.04 -2.06 7.49
C TYR A 62 -1.37 -1.63 7.91
N TYR A 63 -1.71 -1.67 9.21
CA TYR A 63 -3.01 -1.23 9.72
C TYR A 63 -3.21 0.29 9.55
N ILE A 64 -2.19 1.08 9.85
CA ILE A 64 -2.21 2.53 9.64
C ILE A 64 -2.49 2.84 8.16
N LEU A 65 -1.74 2.22 7.25
CA LEU A 65 -1.92 2.42 5.81
C LEU A 65 -3.29 1.97 5.32
N SER A 66 -3.81 0.85 5.84
CA SER A 66 -5.15 0.35 5.49
C SER A 66 -6.22 1.39 5.83
N GLY A 67 -6.16 1.99 7.02
CA GLY A 67 -7.08 3.07 7.41
C GLY A 67 -6.96 4.30 6.53
N ILE A 68 -5.74 4.71 6.19
CA ILE A 68 -5.50 5.89 5.35
C ILE A 68 -5.96 5.66 3.90
N ILE A 69 -5.75 4.46 3.34
CA ILE A 69 -6.19 4.11 1.99
C ILE A 69 -7.73 4.12 1.88
N LEU A 70 -8.43 3.75 2.96
CA LEU A 70 -9.89 3.80 3.00
C LEU A 70 -10.47 5.22 3.12
N SER A 71 -9.65 6.22 3.48
CA SER A 71 -10.05 7.62 3.56
C SER A 71 -9.51 8.44 2.38
N ASP A 72 -8.36 9.06 2.55
CA ASP A 72 -7.80 10.10 1.67
C ASP A 72 -6.50 9.64 0.96
N GLY A 73 -5.92 8.52 1.40
CA GLY A 73 -4.73 7.93 0.80
C GLY A 73 -5.05 7.14 -0.46
N TYR A 74 -4.08 7.06 -1.36
CA TYR A 74 -4.23 6.28 -2.57
C TYR A 74 -2.92 5.68 -3.03
N ILE A 75 -3.01 4.51 -3.68
CA ILE A 75 -1.84 3.84 -4.24
C ILE A 75 -1.75 4.15 -5.74
N LYS A 76 -0.70 4.86 -6.13
CA LYS A 76 -0.39 5.14 -7.55
C LYS A 76 0.36 3.95 -8.15
N THR A 77 -0.10 3.50 -9.31
CA THR A 77 0.67 2.59 -10.17
C THR A 77 1.47 3.38 -11.19
N THR A 78 2.65 2.88 -11.55
CA THR A 78 3.40 3.42 -12.70
C THR A 78 2.95 2.78 -14.02
N PHE A 79 2.02 1.81 -13.98
CA PHE A 79 1.47 1.11 -15.14
C PHE A 79 0.37 1.89 -15.86
N ASN A 80 0.36 1.78 -17.20
CA ASN A 80 -0.83 1.97 -18.02
C ASN A 80 -1.60 0.64 -18.13
N ASN A 81 -2.94 0.69 -18.11
CA ASN A 81 -3.87 -0.46 -18.00
C ASN A 81 -3.69 -1.62 -19.03
N LYS A 82 -2.83 -1.49 -20.04
CA LYS A 82 -2.67 -2.47 -21.13
C LYS A 82 -1.67 -3.61 -20.86
N THR A 83 -0.96 -3.62 -19.73
CA THR A 83 0.16 -4.56 -19.49
C THR A 83 0.09 -5.29 -18.15
N ARG A 84 -1.08 -5.83 -17.76
CA ARG A 84 -1.14 -6.98 -16.83
C ARG A 84 -0.63 -8.26 -17.50
N ARG A 85 0.56 -8.21 -18.11
CA ARG A 85 1.26 -9.40 -18.59
C ARG A 85 2.19 -9.86 -17.47
N PHE A 86 2.03 -11.10 -17.02
CA PHE A 86 3.08 -11.84 -16.31
C PHE A 86 4.28 -11.93 -17.24
N ILE A 87 5.23 -11.00 -17.14
CA ILE A 87 6.35 -10.91 -18.09
C ILE A 87 7.51 -11.84 -17.70
N LYS A 88 7.47 -12.45 -16.51
CA LYS A 88 8.34 -13.56 -16.13
C LYS A 88 7.55 -14.54 -15.28
N THR A 89 7.77 -15.83 -15.50
CA THR A 89 7.24 -16.96 -14.72
C THR A 89 7.46 -16.87 -13.20
N SER A 90 8.24 -15.91 -12.72
CA SER A 90 8.55 -15.65 -11.31
C SER A 90 7.93 -14.38 -10.69
N LEU A 91 7.50 -13.37 -11.48
CA LEU A 91 7.03 -12.07 -10.96
C LEU A 91 5.59 -11.75 -11.41
N LYS A 92 4.76 -11.27 -10.48
CA LYS A 92 3.37 -10.85 -10.76
C LYS A 92 3.29 -9.60 -11.65
N THR A 93 4.19 -8.62 -11.48
CA THR A 93 4.24 -7.43 -12.35
C THR A 93 5.66 -6.88 -12.51
N THR A 94 5.87 -6.01 -13.51
CA THR A 94 7.17 -5.35 -13.79
C THR A 94 7.33 -3.98 -13.12
N TYR A 95 6.25 -3.34 -12.67
CA TYR A 95 6.31 -2.01 -12.04
C TYR A 95 5.67 -2.04 -10.66
N ASN A 96 6.40 -1.52 -9.69
CA ASN A 96 5.91 -1.38 -8.33
C ASN A 96 4.95 -0.20 -8.18
N SER A 97 4.10 -0.30 -7.17
CA SER A 97 3.18 0.76 -6.77
C SER A 97 3.80 1.63 -5.68
N ARG A 98 3.33 2.87 -5.55
CA ARG A 98 3.73 3.79 -4.48
C ARG A 98 2.50 4.28 -3.73
N PHE A 99 2.63 4.42 -2.42
CA PHE A 99 1.63 5.06 -1.60
C PHE A 99 1.76 6.59 -1.71
N SER A 100 0.62 7.26 -1.80
CA SER A 100 0.53 8.70 -1.90
C SER A 100 -0.51 9.19 -0.90
N PHE A 101 -0.13 10.20 -0.13
CA PHE A 101 -1.04 10.84 0.80
C PHE A 101 -1.03 12.35 0.58
N LYS A 102 -2.22 12.95 0.63
CA LYS A 102 -2.44 14.36 0.38
C LYS A 102 -3.63 14.84 1.19
N GLN A 103 -3.48 15.99 1.84
CA GLN A 103 -4.57 16.61 2.59
C GLN A 103 -4.41 18.14 2.65
N SER A 104 -5.47 18.82 3.09
CA SER A 104 -5.45 20.27 3.36
C SER A 104 -4.34 20.63 4.35
N ILE A 105 -3.74 21.81 4.20
CA ILE A 105 -2.75 22.34 5.16
C ILE A 105 -3.28 22.42 6.60
N GLN A 106 -4.61 22.50 6.78
CA GLN A 106 -5.26 22.47 8.09
C GLN A 106 -5.02 21.16 8.86
N HIS A 107 -4.68 20.06 8.17
CA HIS A 107 -4.40 18.76 8.76
C HIS A 107 -2.91 18.37 8.64
N ILE A 108 -2.02 19.37 8.57
CA ILE A 108 -0.58 19.14 8.41
C ILE A 108 0.01 18.25 9.51
N GLU A 109 -0.48 18.36 10.74
CA GLU A 109 -0.02 17.54 11.87
C GLU A 109 -0.20 16.05 11.59
N TYR A 110 -1.37 15.66 11.05
CA TYR A 110 -1.64 14.28 10.69
C TYR A 110 -0.73 13.79 9.53
N ILE A 111 -0.45 14.66 8.56
CA ILE A 111 0.51 14.36 7.50
C ILE A 111 1.92 14.17 8.04
N LEU A 112 2.37 15.01 8.97
CA LEU A 112 3.70 14.90 9.56
C LEU A 112 3.80 13.65 10.45
N TYR A 113 2.76 13.34 11.22
CA TYR A 113 2.68 12.11 12.01
C TYR A 113 2.81 10.86 11.12
N THR A 114 2.00 10.79 10.06
CA THR A 114 2.04 9.65 9.12
C THR A 114 3.34 9.58 8.33
N TYR A 115 3.90 10.73 7.93
CA TYR A 115 5.21 10.82 7.29
C TYR A 115 6.30 10.29 8.21
N ASN A 116 6.33 10.67 9.49
CA ASN A 116 7.37 10.21 10.43
C ASN A 116 7.35 8.69 10.60
N LYS A 117 6.16 8.06 10.55
CA LYS A 117 6.02 6.59 10.56
C LYS A 117 6.45 5.92 9.24
N LEU A 118 6.48 6.67 8.14
CA LEU A 118 6.77 6.16 6.80
C LEU A 118 8.05 6.75 6.18
N ALA A 119 8.83 7.50 6.95
CA ALA A 119 9.91 8.33 6.44
C ALA A 119 10.98 7.50 5.73
N HIS A 120 11.25 6.30 6.22
CA HIS A 120 12.16 5.32 5.63
C HIS A 120 11.70 4.76 4.28
N TYR A 121 10.39 4.78 4.00
CA TYR A 121 9.86 4.43 2.69
C TYR A 121 9.87 5.60 1.70
N CYS A 122 10.12 6.83 2.15
CA CYS A 122 10.11 8.03 1.34
C CYS A 122 11.51 8.35 0.78
N ILE A 123 11.54 9.08 -0.34
CA ILE A 123 12.79 9.66 -0.89
C ILE A 123 12.95 11.11 -0.44
N SER A 124 11.83 11.80 -0.24
CA SER A 124 11.81 13.22 0.08
C SER A 124 10.82 13.49 1.20
N ALA A 125 11.06 14.59 1.91
CA ALA A 125 10.12 15.18 2.84
C ALA A 125 8.77 15.56 2.16
N PRO A 126 7.70 15.77 2.95
CA PRO A 126 6.43 16.26 2.44
C PRO A 126 6.58 17.59 1.69
N LYS A 127 5.77 17.77 0.65
CA LYS A 127 5.78 18.93 -0.23
C LYS A 127 4.47 19.69 -0.08
N ILE A 128 4.57 21.02 -0.05
CA ILE A 128 3.42 21.92 -0.11
C ILE A 128 3.05 22.10 -1.58
N LYS A 129 1.76 22.01 -1.90
CA LYS A 129 1.21 22.25 -3.23
C LYS A 129 0.07 23.26 -3.13
N VAL A 130 0.07 24.23 -4.04
CA VAL A 130 -1.07 25.13 -4.24
C VAL A 130 -1.84 24.61 -5.44
N GLU A 131 -3.15 24.43 -5.27
CA GLU A 131 -4.03 23.91 -6.30
C GLU A 131 -5.23 24.83 -6.48
N SER A 132 -5.74 24.94 -7.72
CA SER A 132 -6.94 25.71 -8.01
C SER A 132 -8.12 24.75 -8.24
N LEU A 133 -9.20 24.93 -7.48
CA LEU A 133 -10.46 24.21 -7.68
C LEU A 133 -11.58 25.23 -7.87
N LYS A 134 -12.20 25.22 -9.07
CA LYS A 134 -13.27 26.15 -9.45
C LYS A 134 -12.88 27.63 -9.25
N GLY A 135 -11.63 27.98 -9.58
CA GLY A 135 -11.11 29.35 -9.47
C GLY A 135 -10.67 29.78 -8.06
N LYS A 136 -10.82 28.92 -7.04
CA LYS A 136 -10.31 29.17 -5.68
C LYS A 136 -9.00 28.43 -5.47
N LEU A 137 -8.02 29.11 -4.88
CA LEU A 137 -6.73 28.53 -4.51
C LEU A 137 -6.82 27.82 -3.16
N PHE A 138 -6.25 26.62 -3.09
CA PHE A 138 -6.17 25.78 -1.90
C PHE A 138 -4.73 25.32 -1.70
N THR A 139 -4.27 25.35 -0.46
CA THR A 139 -2.96 24.83 -0.09
C THR A 139 -3.11 23.44 0.51
N ALA A 140 -2.39 22.49 -0.04
CA ALA A 140 -2.36 21.10 0.40
C ALA A 140 -0.91 20.69 0.71
N VAL A 141 -0.76 19.71 1.60
CA VAL A 141 0.51 19.05 1.88
C VAL A 141 0.41 17.62 1.38
N THR A 142 1.49 17.09 0.79
CA THR A 142 1.52 15.74 0.24
C THR A 142 2.89 15.11 0.32
N PHE A 143 2.93 13.79 0.50
CA PHE A 143 4.15 13.00 0.29
C PHE A 143 3.85 11.74 -0.52
N ASP A 144 4.90 11.19 -1.12
CA ASP A 144 4.87 9.97 -1.90
C ASP A 144 5.97 9.04 -1.40
N THR A 145 5.67 7.75 -1.28
CA THR A 145 6.67 6.73 -0.99
C THR A 145 7.42 6.34 -2.27
N ARG A 146 8.50 5.57 -2.09
CA ARG A 146 9.12 4.79 -3.16
C ARG A 146 8.12 3.83 -3.77
N ALA A 147 8.36 3.48 -5.03
CA ALA A 147 7.65 2.39 -5.68
C ALA A 147 8.23 1.05 -5.22
N LEU A 148 7.58 0.43 -4.23
CA LEU A 148 8.04 -0.82 -3.59
C LEU A 148 7.06 -1.97 -3.80
N PRO A 149 7.54 -3.23 -3.84
CA PRO A 149 6.68 -4.42 -3.98
C PRO A 149 5.63 -4.54 -2.87
N CYS A 150 5.95 -4.16 -1.64
CA CYS A 150 5.02 -4.21 -0.52
C CYS A 150 3.77 -3.34 -0.74
N PHE A 151 3.91 -2.16 -1.37
CA PHE A 151 2.76 -1.32 -1.76
C PHE A 151 1.98 -1.90 -2.95
N SER A 152 2.62 -2.70 -3.80
CA SER A 152 1.90 -3.45 -4.84
C SER A 152 1.06 -4.57 -4.23
N VAL A 153 1.57 -5.30 -3.23
CA VAL A 153 0.78 -6.30 -2.47
C VAL A 153 -0.41 -5.63 -1.78
N LEU A 154 -0.17 -4.49 -1.15
CA LEU A 154 -1.22 -3.68 -0.52
C LEU A 154 -2.28 -3.26 -1.55
N ARG A 155 -1.84 -2.78 -2.72
CA ARG A 155 -2.75 -2.44 -3.82
C ARG A 155 -3.58 -3.63 -4.27
N ASP A 156 -2.95 -4.76 -4.49
CA ASP A 156 -3.65 -5.96 -4.93
C ASP A 156 -4.70 -6.40 -3.91
N THR A 157 -4.49 -6.10 -2.63
CA THR A 157 -5.45 -6.38 -1.56
C THR A 157 -6.65 -5.43 -1.59
N PHE A 158 -6.45 -4.13 -1.85
CA PHE A 158 -7.50 -3.11 -1.77
C PHE A 158 -8.16 -2.73 -3.11
N TYR A 159 -7.48 -2.93 -4.24
CA TYR A 159 -7.89 -2.42 -5.56
C TYR A 159 -8.12 -3.52 -6.60
N GLN A 160 -7.97 -4.81 -6.25
CA GLN A 160 -8.42 -5.90 -7.12
C GLN A 160 -9.88 -6.25 -6.83
N ASP A 161 -10.64 -6.42 -7.91
CA ASP A 161 -11.95 -7.08 -7.95
C ASP A 161 -13.07 -6.46 -7.10
N LEU A 162 -12.87 -5.23 -6.61
CA LEU A 162 -13.94 -4.42 -6.04
C LEU A 162 -14.62 -3.60 -7.13
N ASP A 163 -15.81 -4.04 -7.50
CA ASP A 163 -16.73 -3.26 -8.31
C ASP A 163 -17.37 -2.16 -7.47
N CYS A 164 -16.94 -0.92 -7.73
CA CYS A 164 -17.30 0.28 -7.00
C CYS A 164 -17.71 1.40 -7.95
N THR A 165 -18.66 2.21 -7.53
CA THR A 165 -19.11 3.41 -8.26
C THR A 165 -19.14 4.61 -7.33
N LEU A 166 -18.93 5.82 -7.86
CA LEU A 166 -19.15 7.04 -7.09
C LEU A 166 -20.64 7.34 -7.02
N HIS A 167 -21.21 7.43 -5.82
CA HIS A 167 -22.62 7.73 -5.59
C HIS A 167 -22.78 9.08 -4.90
N LYS A 168 -23.81 9.86 -5.24
CA LYS A 168 -24.10 11.13 -4.59
C LYS A 168 -25.18 10.93 -3.54
N SER A 169 -24.87 11.19 -2.27
CA SER A 169 -25.81 11.10 -1.15
C SER A 169 -25.73 12.35 -0.28
N ARG A 170 -26.87 12.95 0.04
CA ARG A 170 -26.97 14.19 0.86
C ARG A 170 -25.99 15.28 0.42
N ASN A 171 -25.89 15.47 -0.90
CA ASN A 171 -24.98 16.41 -1.56
C ASN A 171 -23.47 16.15 -1.36
N LYS A 172 -23.08 14.94 -0.91
CA LYS A 172 -21.69 14.48 -0.81
C LYS A 172 -21.44 13.30 -1.72
N TYR A 173 -20.22 13.16 -2.24
CA TYR A 173 -19.81 11.98 -2.98
C TYR A 173 -19.38 10.89 -2.00
N VAL A 174 -19.87 9.68 -2.20
CA VAL A 174 -19.61 8.50 -1.38
C VAL A 174 -19.20 7.36 -2.31
N ILE A 175 -18.20 6.57 -1.90
CA ILE A 175 -17.83 5.35 -2.61
C ILE A 175 -18.92 4.31 -2.34
N TYR A 176 -19.62 3.90 -3.38
CA TYR A 176 -20.58 2.81 -3.33
C TYR A 176 -19.91 1.52 -3.82
N ILE A 177 -19.68 0.60 -2.89
CA ILE A 177 -19.17 -0.74 -3.19
C ILE A 177 -20.36 -1.65 -3.47
N ARG A 178 -20.44 -2.23 -4.67
CA ARG A 178 -21.55 -3.13 -5.04
C ARG A 178 -21.50 -4.40 -4.18
N SER A 179 -22.67 -4.97 -3.91
CA SER A 179 -22.83 -6.14 -3.04
C SER A 179 -21.94 -7.32 -3.45
N ARG A 180 -21.84 -7.61 -4.75
CA ARG A 180 -20.97 -8.67 -5.29
C ARG A 180 -19.50 -8.59 -4.88
N SER A 181 -19.01 -7.39 -4.57
CA SER A 181 -17.64 -7.14 -4.15
C SER A 181 -17.42 -7.31 -2.64
N MET A 182 -18.51 -7.42 -1.86
CA MET A 182 -18.42 -7.46 -0.40
C MET A 182 -17.74 -8.70 0.17
N PRO A 183 -17.95 -9.93 -0.36
CA PRO A 183 -17.21 -11.09 0.11
C PRO A 183 -15.69 -10.94 -0.10
N ILE A 184 -15.29 -10.38 -1.25
CA ILE A 184 -13.88 -10.13 -1.60
C ILE A 184 -13.27 -9.11 -0.63
N LEU A 185 -13.95 -7.98 -0.43
CA LEU A 185 -13.53 -6.95 0.52
C LEU A 185 -13.41 -7.52 1.93
N TYR A 186 -14.44 -8.23 2.39
CA TYR A 186 -14.47 -8.79 3.74
C TYR A 186 -13.34 -9.79 3.96
N LYS A 187 -13.08 -10.70 3.01
CA LYS A 187 -11.94 -11.63 3.08
C LYS A 187 -10.61 -10.90 3.24
N GLY A 188 -10.45 -9.75 2.60
CA GLY A 188 -9.24 -8.92 2.69
C GLY A 188 -9.08 -8.17 4.01
N ILE A 189 -10.19 -7.71 4.61
CA ILE A 189 -10.14 -6.86 5.82
C ILE A 189 -10.47 -7.59 7.12
N SER A 190 -11.13 -8.76 7.07
CA SER A 190 -11.62 -9.48 8.25
C SER A 190 -10.55 -9.78 9.30
N PRO A 191 -9.30 -10.16 8.94
CA PRO A 191 -8.25 -10.38 9.95
C PRO A 191 -7.89 -9.12 10.75
N TYR A 192 -8.30 -7.95 10.26
CA TYR A 192 -7.94 -6.63 10.81
C TYR A 192 -9.14 -5.91 11.45
N LEU A 193 -10.33 -6.53 11.44
CA LEU A 193 -11.52 -5.99 12.08
C LEU A 193 -11.58 -6.38 13.55
N ILE A 194 -11.86 -5.42 14.43
CA ILE A 194 -12.13 -5.69 15.84
C ILE A 194 -13.48 -6.41 16.02
N PRO A 195 -13.63 -7.32 17.00
CA PRO A 195 -14.86 -8.10 17.21
C PRO A 195 -16.14 -7.27 17.24
N SER A 196 -16.10 -6.10 17.89
CA SER A 196 -17.24 -5.18 18.00
C SER A 196 -17.70 -4.56 16.67
N MET A 197 -16.92 -4.68 15.59
CA MET A 197 -17.22 -4.12 14.27
C MET A 197 -17.73 -5.15 13.26
N HIS A 198 -17.80 -6.44 13.63
CA HIS A 198 -18.27 -7.49 12.73
C HIS A 198 -19.73 -7.29 12.29
N TYR A 199 -20.59 -6.71 13.13
CA TYR A 199 -22.01 -6.49 12.81
C TYR A 199 -22.24 -5.65 11.54
N LYS A 200 -21.32 -4.74 11.19
CA LYS A 200 -21.43 -3.87 10.01
C LYS A 200 -21.33 -4.63 8.69
N PHE A 201 -20.80 -5.86 8.72
CA PHE A 201 -20.59 -6.69 7.54
C PHE A 201 -21.43 -7.97 7.57
N HIS A 202 -21.76 -8.47 8.76
CA HIS A 202 -22.39 -9.78 8.97
C HIS A 202 -23.71 -9.94 8.21
N LYS A 203 -24.59 -8.94 8.26
CA LYS A 203 -25.90 -8.99 7.59
C LYS A 203 -25.78 -9.13 6.07
N LYS A 204 -24.88 -8.37 5.44
CA LYS A 204 -24.69 -8.37 3.99
C LYS A 204 -23.99 -9.63 3.47
N ILE A 205 -23.13 -10.26 4.27
CA ILE A 205 -22.43 -11.49 3.86
C ILE A 205 -23.36 -12.69 3.89
N LEU A 206 -24.24 -12.77 4.90
CA LEU A 206 -25.28 -13.80 5.00
C LEU A 206 -26.32 -13.70 3.88
N GLU A 207 -26.70 -12.49 3.46
CA GLU A 207 -27.67 -12.25 2.39
C GLU A 207 -27.16 -12.64 0.99
N ILE A 208 -25.84 -12.65 0.76
CA ILE A 208 -25.25 -12.87 -0.57
C ILE A 208 -24.95 -14.35 -0.83
N GLY A 209 -25.00 -15.20 0.21
CA GLY A 209 -24.59 -16.60 0.14
C GLY A 209 -23.08 -16.72 0.02
N CYS A 210 -22.43 -17.27 1.03
CA CYS A 210 -21.05 -17.74 0.86
C CYS A 210 -21.11 -18.95 -0.09
N PRO A 211 -20.34 -19.01 -1.19
CA PRO A 211 -20.19 -20.27 -1.90
C PRO A 211 -19.58 -21.24 -0.88
N ALA A 212 -20.32 -22.31 -0.56
CA ALA A 212 -19.82 -23.39 0.26
C ALA A 212 -18.50 -23.87 -0.36
N GLU A 213 -17.42 -23.87 0.42
CA GLU A 213 -16.19 -24.55 0.01
C GLU A 213 -16.55 -26.03 -0.14
N GLY A 214 -16.56 -26.51 -1.38
CA GLY A 214 -16.81 -27.92 -1.69
C GLY A 214 -15.74 -28.79 -1.03
N GLY A 215 -16.20 -29.82 -0.34
CA GLY A 215 -15.38 -30.91 0.17
C GLY A 215 -14.86 -31.84 -0.92
#